data_AF-A0A7X3QBC4-F1
#
_entry.id   AF-A0A7X3QBC4-F1
#
_cell.length_a   1.000
_cell.length_b   1.000
_cell.length_c   1.000
_cell.angle_alpha   90.00
_cell.angle_beta   90.00
_cell.angle_gamma   90.00
#
_symmetry.space_group_name_H-M   'P 1'
#
loop_
_entity.id
_entity.type
_entity.pdbx_description
1 polymer ?
#
loop_
_entity_poly.entity_id
_entity_poly.type
_entity_poly.pdbx_seq_one_letter_code
_entity_poly.pdbx_strand_id
1 'polypeptide(L)'
;MRRLLIGAAALVTAFGFPFAEAGAQEPPVQPLLDRYCLTCHTDSEHRAGRVPISLEALDAVDVAAHAESWEKVVAKLRSGMMPPAGRPRPDAATYDTVAGWLEAELDRTAAADPNPGRTTVHRLNRIEYSNAVRDLLGLEVDPEALLPPDDEDEGFENIADVLSVSPTLMERYLAAARRISQLALGDPMLRPRYETYRLPDRQLQDGRTTDDLPFGTRGGTSLQHYFPLDGEYTIKIGLRRNFYNYIRGIGNVPHQLDVRLDGKRVATFTAGGGLSDDAAKCVASFCGSSGMGSPEWEWYANHLDDDFELRLHVKAGTRRVGVAFVRRAVLPEGILQPPVDMSTFGYSTDEEMDGNPSVGNIVIGGPFDGRAPEASASRDRIFLCTPAAGADEDACARRIIGTLARSAFRRPVTAGDVDVLFGFYEARRAEGGFDAGIQAVVERVLVDPEFLFRVPLPPEDADTPVY
;
A
#
# COMPACT_ATOMS: atom_id res chain seq x y z
N MET A 1 74.85 -19.29 -15.83
CA MET A 1 74.70 -18.52 -17.09
C MET A 1 74.53 -17.05 -16.73
N ARG A 2 75.55 -16.24 -17.03
CA ARG A 2 75.57 -14.78 -16.84
C ARG A 2 74.70 -14.12 -17.92
N ARG A 3 73.90 -13.12 -17.55
CA ARG A 3 73.53 -12.03 -18.47
C ARG A 3 73.86 -10.70 -17.81
N LEU A 4 74.88 -10.06 -18.38
CA LEU A 4 75.22 -8.66 -18.19
C LEU A 4 74.13 -7.80 -18.82
N LEU A 5 73.72 -6.73 -18.15
CA LEU A 5 73.12 -5.56 -18.80
C LEU A 5 73.91 -4.33 -18.35
N ILE A 6 74.39 -3.61 -19.37
CA ILE A 6 75.29 -2.47 -19.34
C ILE A 6 74.46 -1.23 -18.99
N GLY A 7 74.96 -0.44 -18.04
CA GLY A 7 74.37 0.84 -17.65
C GLY A 7 74.63 1.93 -18.68
N ALA A 8 73.60 2.72 -18.98
CA ALA A 8 73.70 4.02 -19.62
C ALA A 8 73.32 5.08 -18.58
N ALA A 9 74.32 5.84 -18.12
CA ALA A 9 74.11 7.00 -17.26
C ALA A 9 73.69 8.19 -18.12
N ALA A 10 72.43 8.62 -18.00
CA ALA A 10 71.96 9.89 -18.54
C ALA A 10 72.03 10.94 -17.43
N LEU A 11 72.89 11.95 -17.61
CA LEU A 11 72.87 13.17 -16.80
C LEU A 11 71.55 13.91 -17.07
N VAL A 12 70.67 13.99 -16.06
CA VAL A 12 69.51 14.88 -16.07
C VAL A 12 69.93 16.18 -15.39
N THR A 13 70.13 17.24 -16.17
CA THR A 13 70.25 18.61 -15.68
C THR A 13 68.91 19.07 -15.11
N ALA A 14 68.85 19.32 -13.80
CA ALA A 14 67.71 19.89 -13.13
C ALA A 14 67.52 21.36 -13.56
N PHE A 15 66.57 21.61 -14.45
CA PHE A 15 66.01 22.95 -14.64
C PHE A 15 65.02 23.20 -13.51
N GLY A 16 65.42 24.03 -12.54
CA GLY A 16 64.51 24.59 -11.56
C GLY A 16 63.55 25.54 -12.25
N PHE A 17 62.31 25.10 -12.51
CA PHE A 17 61.22 26.01 -12.79
C PHE A 17 60.82 26.69 -11.48
N PRO A 18 60.78 28.03 -11.42
CA PRO A 18 60.22 28.71 -10.27
C PRO A 18 58.72 28.38 -10.25
N PHE A 19 58.27 27.67 -9.21
CA PHE A 19 56.87 27.69 -8.84
C PHE A 19 56.57 29.12 -8.39
N ALA A 20 55.87 29.87 -9.23
CA ALA A 20 55.21 31.09 -8.78
C ALA A 20 54.16 30.66 -7.75
N GLU A 21 54.34 31.06 -6.50
CA GLU A 21 53.25 31.14 -5.54
C GLU A 21 52.15 31.99 -6.17
N ALA A 22 51.01 31.37 -6.47
CA ALA A 22 49.80 32.10 -6.78
C ALA A 22 49.38 32.82 -5.50
N GLY A 23 49.73 34.11 -5.38
CA GLY A 23 49.17 34.96 -4.34
C GLY A 23 47.65 34.91 -4.44
N ALA A 24 46.97 34.61 -3.34
CA ALA A 24 45.53 34.62 -3.26
C ALA A 24 45.01 36.00 -3.69
N GLN A 25 44.37 36.06 -4.86
CA GLN A 25 43.76 37.27 -5.38
C GLN A 25 42.51 37.53 -4.54
N GLU A 26 42.45 38.69 -3.88
CA GLU A 26 41.29 39.12 -3.10
C GLU A 26 40.02 39.10 -3.97
N PRO A 27 38.88 38.56 -3.47
CA PRO A 27 37.71 38.34 -4.29
C PRO A 27 37.16 39.69 -4.77
N PRO A 28 36.62 39.78 -6.00
CA PRO A 28 36.19 41.06 -6.59
C PRO A 28 35.17 41.85 -5.75
N VAL A 29 34.45 41.17 -4.86
CA VAL A 29 33.43 41.74 -3.98
C VAL A 29 33.93 42.18 -2.60
N GLN A 30 35.16 41.83 -2.21
CA GLN A 30 35.68 42.10 -0.86
C GLN A 30 35.61 43.60 -0.47
N PRO A 31 36.02 44.56 -1.34
CA PRO A 31 35.95 45.98 -0.99
C PRO A 31 34.51 46.48 -0.79
N LEU A 32 33.53 45.81 -1.39
CA LEU A 32 32.11 46.12 -1.25
C LEU A 32 31.57 45.56 0.07
N LEU A 33 31.98 44.35 0.45
CA LEU A 33 31.65 43.75 1.75
C LEU A 33 32.21 44.60 2.91
N ASP A 34 33.46 45.04 2.79
CA ASP A 34 34.09 45.89 3.82
C ASP A 34 33.31 47.20 4.01
N ARG A 35 32.91 47.83 2.91
CA ARG A 35 32.23 49.13 2.92
C ARG A 35 30.79 49.06 3.43
N TYR A 36 30.04 48.04 3.02
CA TYR A 36 28.59 47.98 3.23
C TYR A 36 28.15 46.95 4.28
N CYS A 37 28.98 45.96 4.60
CA CYS A 37 28.63 44.84 5.49
C CYS A 37 29.43 44.87 6.80
N LEU A 38 30.77 44.97 6.73
CA LEU A 38 31.65 44.86 7.90
C LEU A 38 31.70 46.10 8.82
N THR A 39 30.87 47.10 8.55
CA THR A 39 30.65 48.21 9.51
C THR A 39 29.65 47.83 10.61
N CYS A 40 28.82 46.80 10.39
CA CYS A 40 27.80 46.34 11.34
C CYS A 40 27.86 44.83 11.60
N HIS A 41 28.31 44.02 10.63
CA HIS A 41 28.39 42.56 10.75
C HIS A 41 29.78 42.07 11.20
N THR A 42 30.26 42.63 12.30
CA THR A 42 31.54 42.24 12.92
C THR A 42 31.33 41.26 14.08
N ASP A 43 32.40 40.58 14.50
CA ASP A 43 32.38 39.69 15.65
C ASP A 43 32.00 40.42 16.94
N SER A 44 32.38 41.69 17.05
CA SER A 44 32.04 42.54 18.20
C SER A 44 30.54 42.82 18.27
N GLU A 45 29.93 43.20 17.15
CA GLU A 45 28.50 43.53 17.09
C GLU A 45 27.61 42.29 17.22
N HIS A 46 28.05 41.15 16.69
CA HIS A 46 27.38 39.87 16.89
C HIS A 46 27.42 39.43 18.36
N ARG A 47 28.60 39.47 19.01
CA ARG A 47 28.74 39.13 20.44
C ARG A 47 27.97 40.06 21.36
N ALA A 48 27.78 41.33 20.96
CA ALA A 48 26.94 42.28 21.67
C ALA A 48 25.42 42.08 21.42
N GLY A 49 25.03 41.09 20.61
CA GLY A 49 23.63 40.77 20.30
C GLY A 49 22.93 41.78 19.40
N ARG A 50 23.67 42.67 18.72
CA ARG A 50 23.10 43.73 17.86
C ARG A 50 22.84 43.27 16.43
N VAL A 51 23.54 42.22 15.99
CA VAL A 51 23.31 41.55 14.71
C VAL A 51 23.29 40.02 14.88
N PRO A 52 22.47 39.29 14.12
CA PRO A 52 22.32 37.84 14.28
C PRO A 52 23.47 37.03 13.65
N ILE A 53 24.29 37.64 12.80
CA ILE A 53 25.42 36.98 12.12
C ILE A 53 26.64 37.90 12.12
N SER A 54 27.83 37.31 12.26
CA SER A 54 29.11 37.94 11.92
C SER A 54 29.51 37.52 10.51
N LEU A 55 30.02 38.46 9.73
CA LEU A 55 30.60 38.21 8.40
C LEU A 55 32.13 38.33 8.44
N GLU A 56 32.72 38.75 9.56
CA GLU A 56 34.17 38.93 9.73
C GLU A 56 34.93 37.60 9.77
N ALA A 57 34.28 36.55 10.26
CA ALA A 57 34.79 35.19 10.27
C ALA A 57 34.42 34.39 9.00
N LEU A 58 33.61 34.96 8.09
CA LEU A 58 33.25 34.28 6.85
C LEU A 58 34.22 34.69 5.75
N ASP A 59 35.01 33.74 5.27
CA ASP A 59 35.91 33.98 4.15
C ASP A 59 35.10 34.10 2.85
N ALA A 60 35.15 35.26 2.20
CA ALA A 60 34.52 35.43 0.90
C ALA A 60 35.25 34.64 -0.19
N VAL A 61 36.50 34.22 0.02
CA VAL A 61 37.23 33.34 -0.91
C VAL A 61 36.72 31.90 -0.79
N ASP A 62 36.24 31.51 0.38
CA ASP A 62 35.71 30.17 0.68
C ASP A 62 34.21 30.25 1.03
N VAL A 63 33.42 30.66 0.05
CA VAL A 63 31.94 30.66 0.15
C VAL A 63 31.40 29.27 0.49
N ALA A 64 32.09 28.22 0.05
CA ALA A 64 31.70 26.83 0.25
C ALA A 64 31.63 26.45 1.73
N ALA A 65 32.63 26.84 2.53
CA ALA A 65 32.65 26.57 3.97
C ALA A 65 31.45 27.17 4.72
N HIS A 66 30.77 28.16 4.15
CA HIS A 66 29.73 28.94 4.82
C HIS A 66 28.48 29.19 3.96
N ALA A 67 28.14 28.26 3.06
CA ALA A 67 27.08 28.41 2.06
C ALA A 67 25.73 28.85 2.64
N GLU A 68 25.25 28.23 3.73
CA GLU A 68 23.95 28.58 4.35
C GLU A 68 23.88 30.04 4.83
N SER A 69 24.98 30.58 5.35
CA SER A 69 25.06 31.98 5.77
C SER A 69 25.05 32.91 4.57
N TRP A 70 25.78 32.56 3.50
CA TRP A 70 25.86 33.35 2.28
C TRP A 70 24.54 33.34 1.48
N GLU A 71 23.79 32.24 1.46
CA GLU A 71 22.44 32.19 0.88
C GLU A 71 21.48 33.18 1.57
N LYS A 72 21.53 33.25 2.90
CA LYS A 72 20.74 34.24 3.67
C LYS A 72 21.16 35.67 3.31
N VAL A 73 22.46 35.93 3.12
CA VAL A 73 22.97 37.23 2.68
C VAL A 73 22.45 37.58 1.29
N VAL A 74 22.56 36.66 0.32
CA VAL A 74 22.03 36.82 -1.04
C VAL A 74 20.53 37.18 -1.01
N ALA A 75 19.73 36.45 -0.22
CA ALA A 75 18.30 36.74 -0.09
C ALA A 75 18.03 38.17 0.43
N LYS A 76 18.83 38.65 1.40
CA LYS A 76 18.72 40.03 1.91
C LYS A 76 19.18 41.09 0.90
N LEU A 77 20.19 40.78 0.07
CA LEU A 77 20.69 41.67 -0.98
C LEU A 77 19.67 41.77 -2.12
N ARG A 78 19.16 40.64 -2.62
CA ARG A 78 18.15 40.58 -3.69
C ARG A 78 16.83 41.25 -3.31
N SER A 79 16.45 41.19 -2.04
CA SER A 79 15.28 41.91 -1.53
C SER A 79 15.56 43.38 -1.17
N GLY A 80 16.80 43.85 -1.30
CA GLY A 80 17.23 45.19 -0.87
C GLY A 80 17.03 45.48 0.61
N MET A 81 16.95 44.47 1.48
CA MET A 81 16.74 44.67 2.92
C MET A 81 18.02 45.12 3.65
N MET A 82 19.19 44.87 3.06
CA MET A 82 20.50 45.27 3.59
C MET A 82 21.29 46.08 2.57
N PRO A 83 22.03 47.13 2.95
CA PRO A 83 22.11 47.72 4.30
C PRO A 83 20.79 48.40 4.72
N PRO A 84 20.46 48.49 6.03
CA PRO A 84 19.18 49.01 6.50
C PRO A 84 18.96 50.49 6.14
N ALA A 85 17.71 50.95 6.24
CA ALA A 85 17.36 52.34 5.98
C ALA A 85 18.20 53.31 6.84
N GLY A 86 18.69 54.40 6.23
CA GLY A 86 19.53 55.40 6.90
C GLY A 86 21.04 55.09 6.86
N ARG A 87 21.46 53.95 6.31
CA ARG A 87 22.88 53.65 6.02
C ARG A 87 23.23 53.96 4.56
N PRO A 88 24.54 54.16 4.24
CA PRO A 88 24.98 54.24 2.85
C PRO A 88 24.58 52.95 2.10
N ARG A 89 23.87 53.11 0.98
CA ARG A 89 23.41 51.98 0.16
C ARG A 89 24.12 51.99 -1.19
N PRO A 90 24.50 50.83 -1.73
CA PRO A 90 24.97 50.72 -3.10
C PRO A 90 23.86 51.07 -4.10
N ASP A 91 24.25 51.39 -5.34
CA ASP A 91 23.31 51.48 -6.45
C ASP A 91 22.84 50.09 -6.89
N ALA A 92 21.82 50.03 -7.75
CA ALA A 92 21.23 48.77 -8.20
C ALA A 92 22.25 47.87 -8.91
N ALA A 93 23.12 48.44 -9.74
CA ALA A 93 24.14 47.68 -10.46
C ALA A 93 25.16 47.02 -9.50
N THR A 94 25.52 47.72 -8.43
CA THR A 94 26.41 47.18 -7.39
C THR A 94 25.73 46.07 -6.59
N TYR A 95 24.43 46.18 -6.27
CA TYR A 95 23.67 45.08 -5.68
C TYR A 95 23.69 43.83 -6.54
N ASP A 96 23.38 43.98 -7.83
CA ASP A 96 23.34 42.87 -8.78
C ASP A 96 24.71 42.21 -8.95
N THR A 97 25.77 43.01 -8.92
CA THR A 97 27.15 42.52 -9.00
C THR A 97 27.51 41.65 -7.81
N VAL A 98 27.26 42.10 -6.57
CA VAL A 98 27.61 41.34 -5.36
C VAL A 98 26.73 40.11 -5.22
N ALA A 99 25.41 40.26 -5.38
CA ALA A 99 24.49 39.14 -5.26
C ALA A 99 24.74 38.09 -6.36
N GLY A 100 24.95 38.52 -7.61
CA GLY A 100 25.22 37.62 -8.72
C GLY A 100 26.56 36.90 -8.60
N TRP A 101 27.58 37.54 -8.03
CA TRP A 101 28.86 36.87 -7.75
C TRP A 101 28.72 35.80 -6.66
N LEU A 102 28.03 36.13 -5.55
CA LEU A 102 27.77 35.17 -4.46
C LEU A 102 26.92 33.99 -4.94
N GLU A 103 25.85 34.25 -5.71
CA GLU A 103 25.04 33.21 -6.35
C GLU A 103 25.88 32.31 -7.25
N ALA A 104 26.74 32.88 -8.11
CA ALA A 104 27.58 32.10 -8.99
C ALA A 104 28.65 31.26 -8.26
N GLU A 105 29.10 31.68 -7.08
CA GLU A 105 30.01 30.88 -6.23
C GLU A 105 29.27 29.79 -5.46
N LEU A 106 28.07 30.10 -4.93
CA LEU A 106 27.17 29.13 -4.30
C LEU A 106 26.74 28.05 -5.30
N ASP A 107 26.34 28.44 -6.52
CA ASP A 107 25.96 27.52 -7.59
C ASP A 107 27.14 26.63 -8.01
N ARG A 108 28.36 27.18 -8.10
CA ARG A 108 29.57 26.40 -8.39
C ARG A 108 29.88 25.40 -7.28
N THR A 109 29.71 25.81 -6.02
CA THR A 109 29.88 24.93 -4.87
C THR A 109 28.85 23.81 -4.88
N ALA A 110 27.57 24.14 -5.04
CA ALA A 110 26.49 23.16 -5.09
C ALA A 110 26.61 22.21 -6.27
N ALA A 111 27.17 22.65 -7.40
CA ALA A 111 27.45 21.79 -8.54
C ALA A 111 28.64 20.83 -8.29
N ALA A 112 29.62 21.25 -7.48
CA ALA A 112 30.79 20.45 -7.14
C ALA A 112 30.50 19.44 -6.01
N ASP A 113 29.66 19.82 -5.05
CA ASP A 113 29.20 18.99 -3.94
C ASP A 113 27.68 19.19 -3.70
N PRO A 114 26.82 18.49 -4.46
CA PRO A 114 25.38 18.63 -4.33
C PRO A 114 24.87 18.18 -2.96
N ASN A 115 24.26 19.10 -2.21
CA ASN A 115 23.58 18.79 -0.94
C ASN A 115 22.05 18.81 -1.14
N PRO A 116 21.39 17.67 -1.34
CA PRO A 116 19.94 17.61 -1.54
C PRO A 116 19.12 17.84 -0.24
N GLY A 117 19.77 18.11 0.89
CA GLY A 117 19.13 18.23 2.20
C GLY A 117 18.88 16.87 2.87
N ARG A 118 18.12 16.89 3.98
CA ARG A 118 17.76 15.67 4.72
C ARG A 118 16.38 15.19 4.32
N THR A 119 16.26 13.89 4.09
CA THR A 119 14.98 13.21 3.99
C THR A 119 14.53 12.78 5.38
N THR A 120 13.28 13.01 5.73
CA THR A 120 12.68 12.45 6.96
C THR A 120 12.46 10.95 6.82
N VAL A 121 12.34 10.27 7.97
CA VAL A 121 12.06 8.83 7.99
C VAL A 121 10.64 8.59 7.51
N HIS A 122 10.51 7.88 6.40
CA HIS A 122 9.20 7.61 5.80
C HIS A 122 8.64 6.29 6.32
N ARG A 123 7.64 6.34 7.19
CA ARG A 123 6.84 5.15 7.54
C ARG A 123 6.03 4.72 6.32
N LEU A 124 5.89 3.43 6.09
CA LEU A 124 4.93 2.93 5.09
C LEU A 124 3.51 3.32 5.51
N ASN A 125 2.80 4.02 4.64
CA ASN A 125 1.37 4.24 4.80
C ASN A 125 0.59 2.92 4.63
N ARG A 126 -0.70 2.90 4.94
CA ARG A 126 -1.54 1.69 4.94
C ARG A 126 -1.55 0.96 3.59
N ILE A 127 -1.50 1.70 2.48
CA ILE A 127 -1.49 1.16 1.12
C ILE A 127 -0.10 0.59 0.78
N GLU A 128 0.97 1.29 1.15
CA GLU A 128 2.33 0.80 0.95
C GLU A 128 2.61 -0.45 1.80
N TYR A 129 2.08 -0.51 3.02
CA TYR A 129 2.15 -1.68 3.88
C TYR A 129 1.46 -2.89 3.25
N SER A 130 0.23 -2.74 2.76
CA SER A 130 -0.49 -3.85 2.12
C SER A 130 0.18 -4.32 0.83
N ASN A 131 0.74 -3.40 0.03
CA ASN A 131 1.53 -3.74 -1.14
C ASN A 131 2.82 -4.48 -0.77
N ALA A 132 3.54 -4.04 0.27
CA ALA A 132 4.74 -4.74 0.75
C ALA A 132 4.42 -6.15 1.26
N VAL A 133 3.28 -6.33 1.93
CA VAL A 133 2.78 -7.65 2.36
C VAL A 133 2.46 -8.54 1.16
N ARG A 134 1.78 -8.00 0.14
CA ARG A 134 1.49 -8.73 -1.11
C ARG A 134 2.76 -9.14 -1.83
N ASP A 135 3.76 -8.29 -1.89
CA ASP A 135 5.01 -8.57 -2.58
C ASP A 135 5.87 -9.58 -1.80
N LEU A 136 5.91 -9.48 -0.47
CA LEU A 136 6.65 -10.41 0.38
C LEU A 136 5.98 -11.80 0.46
N LEU A 137 4.66 -11.84 0.67
CA LEU A 137 3.92 -13.05 1.05
C LEU A 137 2.91 -13.52 0.00
N GLY A 138 2.72 -12.79 -1.10
CA GLY A 138 1.72 -13.16 -2.12
C GLY A 138 0.28 -13.12 -1.62
N LEU A 139 0.03 -12.41 -0.51
CA LEU A 139 -1.26 -12.32 0.15
C LEU A 139 -1.86 -10.94 -0.09
N GLU A 140 -3.06 -10.90 -0.68
CA GLU A 140 -3.85 -9.67 -0.77
C GLU A 140 -4.62 -9.47 0.53
N VAL A 141 -4.49 -8.28 1.11
CA VAL A 141 -5.14 -7.91 2.36
C VAL A 141 -5.82 -6.56 2.23
N ASP A 142 -6.95 -6.39 2.90
CA ASP A 142 -7.66 -5.13 2.96
C ASP A 142 -6.95 -4.16 3.93
N PRO A 143 -6.34 -3.07 3.44
CA PRO A 143 -5.64 -2.12 4.29
C PRO A 143 -6.58 -1.40 5.26
N GLU A 144 -7.83 -1.13 4.89
CA GLU A 144 -8.80 -0.38 5.70
C GLU A 144 -9.30 -1.21 6.90
N ALA A 145 -9.39 -2.53 6.72
CA ALA A 145 -9.73 -3.45 7.81
C ALA A 145 -8.59 -3.64 8.82
N LEU A 146 -7.34 -3.39 8.41
CA LEU A 146 -6.15 -3.69 9.21
C LEU A 146 -5.60 -2.47 9.96
N LEU A 147 -5.49 -1.34 9.28
CA LEU A 147 -4.81 -0.14 9.78
C LEU A 147 -5.74 1.08 9.75
N PRO A 148 -5.60 2.01 10.71
CA PRO A 148 -6.33 3.28 10.66
C PRO A 148 -5.90 4.11 9.44
N PRO A 149 -6.69 5.13 9.04
CA PRO A 149 -6.26 6.08 8.03
C PRO A 149 -4.97 6.80 8.47
N ASP A 150 -4.12 7.13 7.50
CA ASP A 150 -2.91 7.91 7.71
C ASP A 150 -3.22 9.41 7.71
N ASP A 151 -2.34 10.22 8.30
CA ASP A 151 -2.44 11.68 8.24
C ASP A 151 -2.21 12.17 6.80
N GLU A 152 -2.99 13.16 6.37
CA GLU A 152 -2.90 13.79 5.05
C GLU A 152 -2.24 15.16 5.14
N ASP A 153 -1.35 15.46 4.20
CA ASP A 153 -0.83 16.81 3.96
C ASP A 153 -0.89 17.12 2.46
N GLU A 154 -1.27 18.35 2.11
CA GLU A 154 -1.50 18.78 0.70
C GLU A 154 -2.36 17.80 -0.15
N GLY A 155 -3.23 17.00 0.49
CA GLY A 155 -4.07 15.98 -0.15
C GLY A 155 -3.37 14.65 -0.45
N PHE A 156 -2.20 14.40 0.14
CA PHE A 156 -1.43 13.16 -0.02
C PHE A 156 -1.22 12.44 1.32
N GLU A 157 -1.48 11.13 1.33
CA GLU A 157 -1.28 10.23 2.48
C GLU A 157 0.14 9.60 2.52
N ASN A 158 1.10 10.12 1.73
CA ASN A 158 2.45 9.54 1.61
C ASN A 158 3.58 10.54 1.88
N ILE A 159 3.29 11.63 2.59
CA ILE A 159 4.27 12.65 2.97
C ILE A 159 4.90 12.26 4.31
N ALA A 160 6.18 11.94 4.29
CA ALA A 160 6.92 11.42 5.46
C ALA A 160 6.79 12.30 6.71
N ASP A 161 6.73 13.63 6.55
CA ASP A 161 6.73 14.60 7.65
C ASP A 161 5.48 14.53 8.55
N VAL A 162 4.37 14.03 8.01
CA VAL A 162 3.11 13.89 8.77
C VAL A 162 2.80 12.44 9.16
N LEU A 163 3.59 11.46 8.72
CA LEU A 163 3.36 10.03 9.01
C LEU A 163 3.85 9.62 10.40
N SER A 164 3.24 10.21 11.43
CA SER A 164 3.54 9.95 12.83
C SER A 164 3.17 8.52 13.27
N VAL A 165 3.76 8.06 14.37
CA VAL A 165 3.47 6.74 14.97
C VAL A 165 2.80 6.95 16.33
N SER A 166 1.51 6.66 16.41
CA SER A 166 0.79 6.63 17.68
C SER A 166 0.86 5.25 18.35
N PRO A 167 0.71 5.14 19.68
CA PRO A 167 0.60 3.85 20.36
C PRO A 167 -0.51 2.96 19.78
N THR A 168 -1.67 3.55 19.46
CA THR A 168 -2.79 2.84 18.82
C THR A 168 -2.41 2.26 17.46
N LEU A 169 -1.65 3.01 16.65
CA LEU A 169 -1.17 2.51 15.36
C LEU A 169 -0.21 1.32 15.55
N MET A 170 0.67 1.37 16.56
CA MET A 170 1.56 0.25 16.87
C MET A 170 0.80 -1.01 17.29
N GLU A 171 -0.23 -0.88 18.14
CA GLU A 171 -1.10 -2.00 18.50
C GLU A 171 -1.81 -2.59 17.27
N ARG A 172 -2.23 -1.73 16.33
CA ARG A 172 -2.83 -2.16 15.05
C ARG A 172 -1.83 -2.90 14.16
N TYR A 173 -0.58 -2.45 14.07
CA TYR A 173 0.46 -3.20 13.34
C TYR A 173 0.70 -4.59 13.93
N LEU A 174 0.76 -4.73 15.26
CA LEU A 174 0.91 -6.04 15.91
C LEU A 174 -0.29 -6.96 15.63
N ALA A 175 -1.52 -6.43 15.73
CA ALA A 175 -2.72 -7.18 15.41
C ALA A 175 -2.78 -7.59 13.92
N ALA A 176 -2.40 -6.68 13.02
CA ALA A 176 -2.35 -6.93 11.59
C ALA A 176 -1.29 -7.99 11.25
N ALA A 177 -0.07 -7.87 11.77
CA ALA A 177 1.01 -8.83 11.55
C ALA A 177 0.65 -10.23 12.05
N ARG A 178 0.00 -10.35 13.21
CA ARG A 178 -0.53 -11.63 13.69
C ARG A 178 -1.58 -12.20 12.73
N ARG A 179 -2.54 -11.38 12.29
CA ARG A 179 -3.59 -11.83 11.37
C ARG A 179 -2.99 -12.27 10.02
N ILE A 180 -2.07 -11.50 9.47
CA ILE A 180 -1.40 -11.75 8.19
C ILE A 180 -0.56 -13.02 8.27
N SER A 181 0.24 -13.20 9.33
CA SER A 181 1.06 -14.40 9.50
C SER A 181 0.20 -15.67 9.62
N GLN A 182 -0.90 -15.62 10.37
CA GLN A 182 -1.87 -16.72 10.44
C GLN A 182 -2.48 -17.07 9.09
N LEU A 183 -2.83 -16.07 8.28
CA LEU A 183 -3.35 -16.27 6.93
C LEU A 183 -2.28 -16.88 6.02
N ALA A 184 -1.08 -16.28 5.99
CA ALA A 184 0.00 -16.67 5.09
C ALA A 184 0.51 -18.10 5.33
N LEU A 185 0.59 -18.54 6.59
CA LEU A 185 1.00 -19.90 6.95
C LEU A 185 -0.15 -20.91 6.89
N GLY A 186 -1.39 -20.44 7.06
CA GLY A 186 -2.57 -21.28 7.20
C GLY A 186 -2.66 -21.90 8.60
N ASP A 187 -2.84 -21.05 9.63
CA ASP A 187 -3.00 -21.47 11.03
C ASP A 187 -4.31 -22.27 11.21
N PRO A 188 -4.25 -23.57 11.57
CA PRO A 188 -5.44 -24.40 11.75
C PRO A 188 -6.32 -23.98 12.94
N MET A 189 -5.82 -23.10 13.82
CA MET A 189 -6.61 -22.52 14.92
C MET A 189 -7.53 -21.38 14.48
N LEU A 190 -7.50 -20.99 13.20
CA LEU A 190 -8.41 -20.00 12.64
C LEU A 190 -9.86 -20.46 12.78
N ARG A 191 -10.65 -19.67 13.53
CA ARG A 191 -12.08 -19.90 13.67
C ARG A 191 -12.83 -19.56 12.38
N PRO A 192 -13.93 -20.25 12.07
CA PRO A 192 -14.81 -19.90 10.96
C PRO A 192 -15.26 -18.44 11.06
N ARG A 193 -15.25 -17.73 9.94
CA ARG A 193 -15.81 -16.39 9.80
C ARG A 193 -16.73 -16.36 8.58
N TYR A 194 -17.64 -15.39 8.58
CA TYR A 194 -18.51 -15.12 7.45
C TYR A 194 -18.12 -13.78 6.85
N GLU A 195 -17.81 -13.80 5.55
CA GLU A 195 -17.52 -12.60 4.77
C GLU A 195 -18.66 -12.36 3.80
N THR A 196 -19.21 -11.14 3.83
CA THR A 196 -20.38 -10.76 3.03
C THR A 196 -19.97 -9.78 1.95
N TYR A 197 -20.11 -10.21 0.70
CA TYR A 197 -19.92 -9.39 -0.49
C TYR A 197 -21.25 -8.86 -0.95
N ARG A 198 -21.52 -7.58 -0.71
CA ARG A 198 -22.76 -6.92 -1.14
C ARG A 198 -22.56 -6.24 -2.49
N LEU A 199 -23.45 -6.54 -3.43
CA LEU A 199 -23.48 -5.82 -4.71
C LEU A 199 -24.27 -4.52 -4.50
N PRO A 200 -23.86 -3.39 -5.11
CA PRO A 200 -24.61 -2.14 -4.99
C PRO A 200 -26.04 -2.29 -5.52
N ASP A 201 -27.01 -1.76 -4.77
CA ASP A 201 -28.44 -1.80 -5.14
C ASP A 201 -28.76 -1.05 -6.44
N ARG A 202 -27.82 -0.29 -7.01
CA ARG A 202 -27.97 0.42 -8.29
C ARG A 202 -27.08 -0.15 -9.39
N GLN A 203 -26.41 -1.28 -9.15
CA GLN A 203 -25.65 -1.96 -10.20
C GLN A 203 -26.62 -2.57 -11.20
N LEU A 204 -26.51 -2.19 -12.48
CA LEU A 204 -27.24 -2.85 -13.57
C LEU A 204 -26.66 -4.24 -13.81
N GLN A 205 -27.52 -5.26 -13.79
CA GLN A 205 -27.12 -6.66 -13.94
C GLN A 205 -27.88 -7.39 -15.06
N ASP A 206 -28.44 -6.67 -16.05
CA ASP A 206 -29.23 -7.28 -17.14
C ASP A 206 -28.38 -8.09 -18.12
N GLY A 207 -27.06 -7.90 -18.09
CA GLY A 207 -26.08 -8.60 -18.92
C GLY A 207 -24.95 -9.20 -18.12
N ARG A 208 -23.89 -9.61 -18.83
CA ARG A 208 -22.64 -10.08 -18.21
C ARG A 208 -21.96 -8.90 -17.52
N THR A 209 -21.76 -9.01 -16.20
CA THR A 209 -21.23 -7.93 -15.36
C THR A 209 -19.70 -7.89 -15.30
N THR A 210 -19.03 -9.01 -15.53
CA THR A 210 -17.56 -9.11 -15.55
C THR A 210 -17.08 -10.06 -16.63
N ASP A 211 -15.85 -9.88 -17.13
CA ASP A 211 -15.25 -10.76 -18.14
C ASP A 211 -14.90 -12.16 -17.61
N ASP A 212 -14.86 -12.31 -16.29
CA ASP A 212 -14.61 -13.58 -15.62
C ASP A 212 -15.81 -14.54 -15.68
N LEU A 213 -17.01 -14.02 -15.96
CA LEU A 213 -18.20 -14.84 -16.11
C LEU A 213 -18.33 -15.40 -17.53
N PRO A 214 -18.87 -16.62 -17.69
CA PRO A 214 -19.11 -17.19 -19.01
C PRO A 214 -19.97 -16.29 -19.91
N PHE A 215 -19.79 -16.41 -21.22
CA PHE A 215 -20.75 -15.86 -22.16
C PHE A 215 -22.14 -16.48 -21.93
N GLY A 216 -23.18 -15.67 -22.10
CA GLY A 216 -24.55 -16.12 -21.85
C GLY A 216 -24.94 -16.14 -20.37
N THR A 217 -24.24 -15.41 -19.49
CA THR A 217 -24.70 -15.14 -18.12
C THR A 217 -25.28 -13.74 -17.97
N ARG A 218 -26.06 -13.54 -16.91
CA ARG A 218 -26.54 -12.22 -16.43
C ARG A 218 -26.78 -12.25 -14.91
N GLY A 219 -27.16 -11.11 -14.33
CA GLY A 219 -27.77 -11.05 -13.00
C GLY A 219 -26.84 -11.49 -11.86
N GLY A 220 -25.53 -11.30 -11.99
CA GLY A 220 -24.56 -11.84 -11.04
C GLY A 220 -23.24 -11.11 -11.00
N THR A 221 -22.22 -11.71 -10.39
CA THR A 221 -20.86 -11.17 -10.30
C THR A 221 -19.80 -12.26 -10.16
N SER A 222 -18.54 -11.86 -10.27
CA SER A 222 -17.35 -12.67 -9.96
C SER A 222 -16.48 -11.91 -8.97
N LEU A 223 -15.99 -12.60 -7.94
CA LEU A 223 -15.12 -12.03 -6.92
C LEU A 223 -13.95 -12.96 -6.60
N GLN A 224 -12.87 -12.39 -6.07
CA GLN A 224 -11.75 -13.14 -5.50
C GLN A 224 -11.94 -13.25 -3.99
N HIS A 225 -11.74 -14.44 -3.45
CA HIS A 225 -11.76 -14.69 -2.01
C HIS A 225 -10.51 -15.50 -1.62
N TYR A 226 -9.86 -15.11 -0.54
CA TYR A 226 -8.71 -15.83 0.00
C TYR A 226 -9.18 -16.90 1.00
N PHE A 227 -9.01 -18.18 0.62
CA PHE A 227 -9.32 -19.31 1.49
C PHE A 227 -8.08 -19.65 2.34
N PRO A 228 -8.06 -19.41 3.66
CA PRO A 228 -6.83 -19.54 4.45
C PRO A 228 -6.38 -20.98 4.71
N LEU A 229 -7.28 -21.96 4.66
CA LEU A 229 -7.02 -23.35 5.02
C LEU A 229 -7.59 -24.28 3.96
N ASP A 230 -7.05 -25.51 3.90
CA ASP A 230 -7.72 -26.61 3.23
C ASP A 230 -8.88 -27.05 4.13
N GLY A 231 -10.13 -26.83 3.70
CA GLY A 231 -11.27 -27.02 4.59
C GLY A 231 -12.61 -26.98 3.88
N GLU A 232 -13.67 -27.20 4.65
CA GLU A 232 -15.03 -26.99 4.18
C GLU A 232 -15.43 -25.53 4.30
N TYR A 233 -16.13 -25.03 3.30
CA TYR A 233 -16.66 -23.68 3.24
C TYR A 233 -18.12 -23.71 2.83
N THR A 234 -18.89 -22.73 3.28
CA THR A 234 -20.24 -22.49 2.79
C THR A 234 -20.25 -21.27 1.88
N ILE A 235 -21.03 -21.32 0.80
CA ILE A 235 -21.30 -20.18 -0.07
C ILE A 235 -22.81 -20.03 -0.11
N LYS A 236 -23.32 -18.98 0.54
CA LYS A 236 -24.73 -18.60 0.53
C LYS A 236 -24.96 -17.42 -0.40
N ILE A 237 -26.01 -17.49 -1.20
CA ILE A 237 -26.33 -16.47 -2.20
C ILE A 237 -27.66 -15.81 -1.81
N GLY A 238 -27.61 -14.50 -1.58
CA GLY A 238 -28.81 -13.68 -1.44
C GLY A 238 -29.19 -13.02 -2.77
N LEU A 239 -30.43 -13.17 -3.18
CA LEU A 239 -31.01 -12.45 -4.32
C LEU A 239 -31.30 -10.99 -3.95
N ARG A 240 -31.26 -10.13 -4.97
CA ARG A 240 -31.53 -8.71 -4.85
C ARG A 240 -32.98 -8.48 -4.43
N ARG A 241 -33.16 -7.61 -3.45
CA ARG A 241 -34.46 -7.29 -2.86
C ARG A 241 -34.84 -5.84 -3.10
N ASN A 242 -36.14 -5.54 -3.06
CA ASN A 242 -36.68 -4.19 -3.05
C ASN A 242 -36.61 -3.57 -1.64
N PHE A 243 -37.08 -2.33 -1.50
CA PHE A 243 -37.08 -1.58 -0.24
C PHE A 243 -37.84 -2.29 0.91
N TYR A 244 -38.82 -3.13 0.59
CA TYR A 244 -39.61 -3.90 1.56
C TYR A 244 -39.07 -5.32 1.80
N ASN A 245 -37.86 -5.63 1.31
CA ASN A 245 -37.18 -6.94 1.41
C ASN A 245 -37.76 -8.08 0.54
N TYR A 246 -38.60 -7.80 -0.45
CA TYR A 246 -39.04 -8.82 -1.40
C TYR A 246 -38.02 -9.03 -2.51
N ILE A 247 -37.82 -10.28 -2.89
CA ILE A 247 -36.91 -10.64 -3.98
C ILE A 247 -37.45 -10.08 -5.30
N ARG A 248 -36.57 -9.42 -6.07
CA ARG A 248 -36.91 -8.82 -7.36
C ARG A 248 -36.74 -9.79 -8.52
N GLY A 249 -37.52 -9.62 -9.59
CA GLY A 249 -37.35 -10.34 -10.84
C GLY A 249 -37.96 -11.74 -10.87
N ILE A 250 -38.47 -12.24 -9.74
CA ILE A 250 -39.02 -13.59 -9.64
C ILE A 250 -40.49 -13.62 -10.07
N GLY A 251 -40.94 -14.80 -10.50
CA GLY A 251 -42.31 -15.01 -10.94
C GLY A 251 -42.53 -16.46 -11.37
N ASN A 252 -43.39 -16.64 -12.36
CA ASN A 252 -43.80 -17.95 -12.88
C ASN A 252 -42.73 -18.63 -13.72
N VAL A 253 -41.75 -17.86 -14.21
CA VAL A 253 -40.69 -18.41 -15.04
C VAL A 253 -39.48 -18.83 -14.20
N PRO A 254 -38.99 -20.09 -14.33
CA PRO A 254 -37.78 -20.51 -13.64
C PRO A 254 -36.51 -19.95 -14.30
N HIS A 255 -35.55 -19.56 -13.44
CA HIS A 255 -34.24 -19.04 -13.80
C HIS A 255 -33.14 -19.90 -13.16
N GLN A 256 -32.19 -20.35 -13.97
CA GLN A 256 -31.04 -21.13 -13.49
C GLN A 256 -29.94 -20.19 -13.00
N LEU A 257 -29.49 -20.39 -11.76
CA LEU A 257 -28.39 -19.68 -11.12
C LEU A 257 -27.18 -20.61 -11.00
N ASP A 258 -26.11 -20.34 -11.73
CA ASP A 258 -24.88 -21.11 -11.65
C ASP A 258 -23.94 -20.53 -10.58
N VAL A 259 -23.40 -21.39 -9.71
CA VAL A 259 -22.26 -21.07 -8.84
C VAL A 259 -21.02 -21.76 -9.37
N ARG A 260 -19.92 -21.00 -9.47
CA ARG A 260 -18.66 -21.43 -10.07
C ARG A 260 -17.49 -21.12 -9.14
N LEU A 261 -16.56 -22.06 -9.06
CA LEU A 261 -15.26 -21.90 -8.40
C LEU A 261 -14.18 -22.08 -9.46
N ASP A 262 -13.31 -21.09 -9.63
CA ASP A 262 -12.26 -21.05 -10.64
C ASP A 262 -12.79 -21.40 -12.06
N GLY A 263 -13.96 -20.84 -12.40
CA GLY A 263 -14.64 -21.04 -13.68
C GLY A 263 -15.41 -22.37 -13.83
N LYS A 264 -15.15 -23.37 -12.97
CA LYS A 264 -15.86 -24.65 -12.96
C LYS A 264 -17.18 -24.52 -12.20
N ARG A 265 -18.28 -25.00 -12.77
CA ARG A 265 -19.58 -25.02 -12.10
C ARG A 265 -19.59 -26.05 -10.97
N VAL A 266 -19.92 -25.59 -9.77
CA VAL A 266 -19.96 -26.39 -8.54
C VAL A 266 -21.38 -26.60 -8.03
N ALA A 267 -22.31 -25.71 -8.35
CA ALA A 267 -23.73 -25.86 -8.05
C ALA A 267 -24.59 -25.11 -9.07
N THR A 268 -25.87 -25.49 -9.14
CA THR A 268 -26.91 -24.76 -9.84
C THR A 268 -28.16 -24.71 -8.96
N PHE A 269 -28.73 -23.53 -8.81
CA PHE A 269 -30.02 -23.31 -8.13
C PHE A 269 -31.08 -22.85 -9.14
N THR A 270 -32.34 -22.97 -8.77
CA THR A 270 -33.47 -22.45 -9.57
C THR A 270 -34.20 -21.38 -8.78
N ALA A 271 -34.30 -20.17 -9.34
CA ALA A 271 -35.08 -19.06 -8.79
C ALA A 271 -36.28 -18.77 -9.70
N GLY A 272 -37.47 -18.58 -9.13
CA GLY A 272 -38.68 -18.46 -9.94
C GLY A 272 -39.19 -19.82 -10.41
N GLY A 273 -40.44 -19.87 -10.87
CA GLY A 273 -41.14 -21.10 -11.23
C GLY A 273 -41.51 -21.94 -10.00
N GLY A 274 -42.74 -22.43 -9.94
CA GLY A 274 -43.22 -23.28 -8.83
C GLY A 274 -44.51 -22.82 -8.16
N LEU A 275 -45.13 -21.74 -8.63
CA LEU A 275 -46.44 -21.29 -8.17
C LEU A 275 -47.46 -21.38 -9.31
N SER A 276 -48.69 -21.71 -8.97
CA SER A 276 -49.81 -21.69 -9.93
C SER A 276 -50.16 -20.24 -10.29
N ASP A 277 -50.62 -19.99 -11.52
CA ASP A 277 -51.02 -18.66 -12.02
C ASP A 277 -51.98 -17.92 -11.07
N ASP A 278 -52.85 -18.64 -10.35
CA ASP A 278 -53.80 -18.08 -9.38
C ASP A 278 -53.15 -17.59 -8.06
N ALA A 279 -51.95 -18.07 -7.74
CA ALA A 279 -51.18 -17.71 -6.55
C ALA A 279 -50.23 -16.53 -6.78
N ALA A 280 -49.87 -16.25 -8.05
CA ALA A 280 -48.98 -15.17 -8.48
C ALA A 280 -49.67 -13.80 -8.53
N LYS A 281 -50.29 -13.38 -7.42
CA LYS A 281 -50.69 -11.98 -7.24
C LYS A 281 -49.58 -11.22 -6.53
N CYS A 282 -49.67 -9.90 -6.57
CA CYS A 282 -48.70 -9.00 -5.93
C CYS A 282 -48.51 -9.31 -4.42
N VAL A 283 -47.36 -8.92 -3.86
CA VAL A 283 -47.02 -9.10 -2.43
C VAL A 283 -47.73 -8.10 -1.51
N ALA A 284 -47.94 -8.47 -0.25
CA ALA A 284 -48.78 -7.72 0.69
C ALA A 284 -48.36 -6.26 0.89
N SER A 285 -47.07 -5.93 0.75
CA SER A 285 -46.55 -4.57 0.89
C SER A 285 -47.04 -3.58 -0.17
N PHE A 286 -47.57 -4.05 -1.30
CA PHE A 286 -47.86 -3.20 -2.45
C PHE A 286 -49.33 -3.20 -2.90
N CYS A 287 -50.07 -4.32 -2.81
CA CYS A 287 -51.37 -4.42 -3.52
C CYS A 287 -52.55 -3.70 -2.83
N GLY A 288 -52.34 -3.17 -1.63
CA GLY A 288 -53.45 -2.70 -0.80
C GLY A 288 -54.55 -3.77 -0.65
N SER A 289 -55.81 -3.34 -0.62
CA SER A 289 -56.97 -4.24 -0.47
C SER A 289 -57.40 -4.95 -1.77
N SER A 290 -56.70 -4.72 -2.89
CA SER A 290 -57.14 -5.12 -4.23
C SER A 290 -56.30 -6.28 -4.77
N GLY A 291 -56.42 -7.46 -4.16
CA GLY A 291 -55.84 -8.69 -4.71
C GLY A 291 -54.44 -9.01 -4.19
N MET A 292 -54.28 -9.07 -2.87
CA MET A 292 -53.11 -9.68 -2.22
C MET A 292 -52.90 -11.12 -2.72
N GLY A 293 -51.63 -11.52 -2.88
CA GLY A 293 -51.22 -12.91 -3.06
C GLY A 293 -51.57 -13.80 -1.87
N SER A 294 -51.38 -15.10 -2.05
CA SER A 294 -51.63 -16.07 -0.98
C SER A 294 -50.50 -16.02 0.07
N PRO A 295 -50.73 -16.48 1.31
CA PRO A 295 -49.66 -16.62 2.31
C PRO A 295 -48.46 -17.44 1.82
N GLU A 296 -48.71 -18.43 0.96
CA GLU A 296 -47.66 -19.24 0.32
C GLU A 296 -46.80 -18.39 -0.63
N TRP A 297 -47.41 -17.51 -1.42
CA TRP A 297 -46.68 -16.56 -2.27
C TRP A 297 -45.84 -15.60 -1.43
N GLU A 298 -46.44 -15.04 -0.37
CA GLU A 298 -45.77 -14.12 0.53
C GLU A 298 -44.53 -14.75 1.18
N TRP A 299 -44.64 -16.01 1.62
CA TRP A 299 -43.50 -16.75 2.14
C TRP A 299 -42.46 -17.00 1.05
N TYR A 300 -42.87 -17.50 -0.11
CA TYR A 300 -41.98 -17.78 -1.24
C TYR A 300 -41.18 -16.54 -1.68
N ALA A 301 -41.84 -15.38 -1.82
CA ALA A 301 -41.22 -14.15 -2.29
C ALA A 301 -40.14 -13.58 -1.34
N ASN A 302 -40.14 -14.01 -0.08
CA ASN A 302 -39.17 -13.60 0.94
C ASN A 302 -38.06 -14.64 1.19
N HIS A 303 -38.38 -15.93 1.00
CA HIS A 303 -37.56 -17.06 1.47
C HIS A 303 -37.05 -17.97 0.34
N LEU A 304 -37.32 -17.66 -0.94
CA LEU A 304 -36.89 -18.47 -2.09
C LEU A 304 -35.38 -18.80 -2.09
N ASP A 305 -34.55 -17.89 -1.62
CA ASP A 305 -33.09 -18.02 -1.60
C ASP A 305 -32.53 -18.46 -0.24
N ASP A 306 -33.37 -18.84 0.73
CA ASP A 306 -32.90 -19.31 2.03
C ASP A 306 -32.02 -20.56 1.91
N ASP A 307 -32.38 -21.44 0.97
CA ASP A 307 -31.70 -22.69 0.65
C ASP A 307 -30.65 -22.53 -0.47
N PHE A 308 -30.35 -21.29 -0.91
CA PHE A 308 -29.28 -21.04 -1.89
C PHE A 308 -27.91 -21.04 -1.21
N GLU A 309 -27.59 -22.17 -0.58
CA GLU A 309 -26.36 -22.41 0.13
C GLU A 309 -25.76 -23.73 -0.34
N LEU A 310 -24.47 -23.72 -0.65
CA LEU A 310 -23.72 -24.95 -0.88
C LEU A 310 -22.56 -25.06 0.12
N ARG A 311 -22.26 -26.30 0.49
CA ARG A 311 -21.06 -26.65 1.25
C ARG A 311 -20.10 -27.43 0.36
N LEU A 312 -18.84 -27.01 0.34
CA LEU A 312 -17.80 -27.65 -0.48
C LEU A 312 -16.44 -27.58 0.18
N HIS A 313 -15.59 -28.55 -0.12
CA HIS A 313 -14.19 -28.52 0.28
C HIS A 313 -13.38 -27.66 -0.71
N VAL A 314 -12.64 -26.68 -0.20
CA VAL A 314 -11.82 -25.76 -1.00
C VAL A 314 -10.37 -25.84 -0.53
N LYS A 315 -9.46 -25.86 -1.50
CA LYS A 315 -8.01 -25.76 -1.25
C LYS A 315 -7.62 -24.32 -0.97
N ALA A 316 -6.72 -24.13 -0.02
CA ALA A 316 -6.26 -22.81 0.39
C ALA A 316 -5.70 -21.98 -0.78
N GLY A 317 -5.68 -20.67 -0.58
CA GLY A 317 -5.24 -19.66 -1.55
C GLY A 317 -6.39 -18.82 -2.10
N THR A 318 -6.03 -17.83 -2.91
CA THR A 318 -6.99 -16.97 -3.60
C THR A 318 -7.71 -17.77 -4.68
N ARG A 319 -9.03 -17.84 -4.59
CA ARG A 319 -9.90 -18.49 -5.58
C ARG A 319 -10.93 -17.52 -6.08
N ARG A 320 -11.44 -17.79 -7.28
CA ARG A 320 -12.48 -16.99 -7.89
C ARG A 320 -13.83 -17.64 -7.70
N VAL A 321 -14.76 -16.90 -7.10
CA VAL A 321 -16.16 -17.31 -6.94
C VAL A 321 -17.02 -16.51 -7.91
N GLY A 322 -17.64 -17.20 -8.86
CA GLY A 322 -18.57 -16.62 -9.82
C GLY A 322 -19.99 -17.09 -9.53
N VAL A 323 -20.93 -16.17 -9.43
CA VAL A 323 -22.35 -16.46 -9.22
C VAL A 323 -23.14 -15.67 -10.25
N ALA A 324 -23.86 -16.34 -11.14
CA ALA A 324 -24.64 -15.66 -12.17
C ALA A 324 -25.78 -16.50 -12.72
N PHE A 325 -26.86 -15.84 -13.14
CA PHE A 325 -27.96 -16.47 -13.83
C PHE A 325 -27.58 -16.81 -15.28
N VAL A 326 -28.09 -17.94 -15.78
CA VAL A 326 -28.03 -18.26 -17.20
C VAL A 326 -28.95 -17.31 -17.95
N ARG A 327 -28.39 -16.56 -18.91
CA ARG A 327 -29.14 -15.65 -19.75
C ARG A 327 -30.03 -16.44 -20.68
N ARG A 328 -31.33 -16.13 -20.66
CA ARG A 328 -32.27 -16.60 -21.66
C ARG A 328 -32.11 -15.78 -22.94
N ALA A 329 -32.11 -16.44 -24.09
CA ALA A 329 -32.02 -15.78 -25.39
C ALA A 329 -33.40 -15.33 -25.94
N VAL A 330 -34.45 -15.42 -25.13
CA VAL A 330 -35.80 -14.98 -25.49
C VAL A 330 -36.03 -13.54 -25.04
N LEU A 331 -36.58 -12.71 -25.91
CA LEU A 331 -37.03 -11.37 -25.59
C LEU A 331 -38.56 -11.36 -25.55
N PRO A 332 -39.18 -10.70 -24.55
CA PRO A 332 -40.62 -10.53 -24.54
C PRO A 332 -41.06 -9.69 -25.75
N GLU A 333 -42.05 -10.19 -26.48
CA GLU A 333 -42.70 -9.46 -27.57
C GLU A 333 -43.84 -8.58 -27.03
N GLY A 334 -44.07 -7.41 -27.63
CA GLY A 334 -45.17 -6.51 -27.26
C GLY A 334 -44.72 -5.08 -26.95
N ILE A 335 -45.57 -4.34 -26.24
CA ILE A 335 -45.27 -2.97 -25.79
C ILE A 335 -44.39 -3.05 -24.55
N LEU A 336 -43.11 -2.72 -24.71
CA LEU A 336 -42.18 -2.60 -23.58
C LEU A 336 -42.56 -1.38 -22.74
N GLN A 337 -42.68 -1.57 -21.43
CA GLN A 337 -42.79 -0.44 -20.51
C GLN A 337 -41.46 0.34 -20.53
N PRO A 338 -41.49 1.68 -20.48
CA PRO A 338 -40.28 2.45 -20.31
C PRO A 338 -39.59 2.01 -19.00
N PRO A 339 -38.25 1.88 -18.98
CA PRO A 339 -37.55 1.53 -17.76
C PRO A 339 -37.83 2.57 -16.69
N VAL A 340 -38.19 2.11 -15.49
CA VAL A 340 -38.43 2.99 -14.36
C VAL A 340 -37.10 3.67 -13.98
N ASP A 341 -37.12 4.99 -13.82
CA ASP A 341 -35.94 5.74 -13.41
C ASP A 341 -35.47 5.27 -12.02
N MET A 342 -34.21 4.84 -11.94
CA MET A 342 -33.58 4.28 -10.73
C MET A 342 -33.52 5.24 -9.54
N SER A 343 -33.73 6.53 -9.77
CA SER A 343 -33.82 7.56 -8.73
C SER A 343 -35.21 7.65 -8.08
N THR A 344 -36.23 7.01 -8.67
CA THR A 344 -37.61 7.13 -8.21
C THR A 344 -37.93 6.15 -7.08
N PHE A 345 -38.87 6.55 -6.22
CA PHE A 345 -39.44 5.64 -5.22
C PHE A 345 -40.07 4.40 -5.86
N GLY A 346 -40.70 4.56 -7.03
CA GLY A 346 -41.28 3.45 -7.80
C GLY A 346 -40.25 2.35 -8.11
N TYR A 347 -39.03 2.71 -8.55
CA TYR A 347 -37.97 1.72 -8.78
C TYR A 347 -37.58 0.98 -7.49
N SER A 348 -37.51 1.70 -6.36
CA SER A 348 -37.11 1.09 -5.08
C SER A 348 -38.13 0.08 -4.55
N THR A 349 -39.40 0.19 -4.94
CA THR A 349 -40.48 -0.70 -4.50
C THR A 349 -40.84 -1.77 -5.54
N ASP A 350 -40.59 -1.52 -6.83
CA ASP A 350 -40.97 -2.44 -7.92
C ASP A 350 -40.31 -3.82 -7.76
N GLU A 351 -41.13 -4.86 -7.62
CA GLU A 351 -40.71 -6.25 -7.53
C GLU A 351 -40.18 -6.79 -8.87
N GLU A 352 -40.42 -6.11 -9.99
CA GLU A 352 -40.07 -6.57 -11.33
C GLU A 352 -40.60 -7.99 -11.60
N MET A 353 -41.87 -8.25 -11.27
CA MET A 353 -42.48 -9.58 -11.39
C MET A 353 -42.31 -10.16 -12.80
N ASP A 354 -41.95 -11.45 -12.89
CA ASP A 354 -41.60 -12.14 -14.14
C ASP A 354 -40.43 -11.53 -14.93
N GLY A 355 -39.66 -10.64 -14.29
CA GLY A 355 -38.50 -9.99 -14.85
C GLY A 355 -37.23 -10.84 -14.79
N ASN A 356 -36.12 -10.20 -14.40
CA ASN A 356 -34.82 -10.82 -14.34
C ASN A 356 -34.27 -10.76 -12.91
N PRO A 357 -34.28 -11.88 -12.14
CA PRO A 357 -33.68 -11.88 -10.82
C PRO A 357 -32.17 -11.64 -10.93
N SER A 358 -31.59 -11.07 -9.89
CA SER A 358 -30.15 -10.77 -9.81
C SER A 358 -29.60 -11.07 -8.42
N VAL A 359 -28.29 -11.27 -8.32
CA VAL A 359 -27.59 -11.46 -7.04
C VAL A 359 -27.55 -10.12 -6.30
N GLY A 360 -27.90 -10.13 -5.02
CA GLY A 360 -27.78 -8.98 -4.12
C GLY A 360 -26.55 -9.10 -3.22
N ASN A 361 -26.27 -10.30 -2.71
CA ASN A 361 -25.07 -10.54 -1.91
C ASN A 361 -24.60 -12.00 -2.01
N ILE A 362 -23.32 -12.22 -1.68
CA ILE A 362 -22.70 -13.53 -1.54
C ILE A 362 -22.04 -13.59 -0.16
N VAL A 363 -22.35 -14.60 0.62
CA VAL A 363 -21.75 -14.84 1.94
C VAL A 363 -20.88 -16.08 1.86
N ILE A 364 -19.59 -15.95 2.17
CA ILE A 364 -18.65 -17.08 2.25
C ILE A 364 -18.33 -17.34 3.72
N GLY A 365 -18.67 -18.54 4.19
CA GLY A 365 -18.45 -18.99 5.56
C GLY A 365 -17.36 -20.05 5.65
N GLY A 366 -16.48 -19.96 6.64
CA GLY A 366 -15.44 -20.96 6.91
C GLY A 366 -14.12 -20.35 7.36
N PRO A 367 -13.03 -21.14 7.42
CA PRO A 367 -12.98 -22.59 7.20
C PRO A 367 -13.70 -23.36 8.31
N PHE A 368 -14.44 -24.41 7.94
CA PHE A 368 -14.89 -25.48 8.82
C PHE A 368 -13.98 -26.68 8.64
N ASP A 369 -13.61 -27.35 9.75
CA ASP A 369 -12.67 -28.49 9.76
C ASP A 369 -11.36 -28.22 8.99
N GLY A 370 -10.86 -26.98 9.11
CA GLY A 370 -9.71 -26.50 8.38
C GLY A 370 -8.40 -27.16 8.80
N ARG A 371 -7.55 -27.43 7.80
CA ARG A 371 -6.20 -27.96 7.97
C ARG A 371 -5.20 -27.02 7.34
N ALA A 372 -4.01 -26.95 7.92
CA ALA A 372 -2.90 -26.22 7.32
C ALA A 372 -2.65 -26.75 5.90
N PRO A 373 -2.56 -25.88 4.89
CA PRO A 373 -2.36 -26.32 3.52
C PRO A 373 -0.92 -26.81 3.33
N GLU A 374 -0.75 -27.87 2.54
CA GLU A 374 0.61 -28.34 2.17
C GLU A 374 1.32 -27.32 1.28
N ALA A 375 0.58 -26.71 0.34
CA ALA A 375 1.06 -25.69 -0.58
C ALA A 375 0.03 -24.57 -0.74
N SER A 376 0.51 -23.33 -0.83
CA SER A 376 -0.27 -22.14 -1.16
C SER A 376 0.68 -21.09 -1.74
N ALA A 377 0.17 -20.09 -2.47
CA ALA A 377 1.02 -19.03 -3.03
C ALA A 377 1.89 -18.33 -1.97
N SER A 378 1.38 -18.20 -0.73
CA SER A 378 2.14 -17.65 0.40
C SER A 378 3.17 -18.62 0.94
N ARG A 379 2.80 -19.90 1.12
CA ARG A 379 3.74 -20.92 1.59
C ARG A 379 4.88 -21.13 0.61
N ASP A 380 4.61 -21.09 -0.69
CA ASP A 380 5.61 -21.23 -1.74
C ASP A 380 6.64 -20.08 -1.73
N ARG A 381 6.25 -18.88 -1.26
CA ARG A 381 7.16 -17.74 -1.07
C ARG A 381 7.95 -17.82 0.24
N ILE A 382 7.36 -18.39 1.29
CA ILE A 382 7.96 -18.45 2.63
C ILE A 382 8.91 -19.66 2.75
N PHE A 383 8.45 -20.85 2.38
CA PHE A 383 9.14 -22.11 2.63
C PHE A 383 10.04 -22.49 1.46
N LEU A 384 11.34 -22.23 1.62
CA LEU A 384 12.39 -22.70 0.70
C LEU A 384 12.77 -24.17 0.94
N CYS A 385 12.40 -24.70 2.10
CA CYS A 385 12.52 -26.09 2.48
C CYS A 385 11.44 -26.44 3.48
N THR A 386 11.15 -27.73 3.54
CA THR A 386 10.40 -28.34 4.62
C THR A 386 11.30 -29.45 5.17
N PRO A 387 11.70 -29.39 6.46
CA PRO A 387 12.56 -30.41 7.00
C PRO A 387 11.83 -31.75 7.01
N ALA A 388 12.49 -32.80 6.50
CA ALA A 388 12.00 -34.16 6.70
C ALA A 388 12.10 -34.52 8.19
N ALA A 389 11.26 -35.44 8.66
CA ALA A 389 11.29 -35.89 10.05
C ALA A 389 12.71 -36.36 10.44
N GLY A 390 13.33 -35.69 11.42
CA GLY A 390 14.70 -35.98 11.89
C GLY A 390 15.83 -35.27 11.14
N ALA A 391 15.53 -34.39 10.17
CA ALA A 391 16.50 -33.50 9.55
C ALA A 391 16.82 -32.29 10.44
N ASP A 392 17.90 -31.56 10.11
CA ASP A 392 18.27 -30.32 10.79
C ASP A 392 17.25 -29.21 10.48
N GLU A 393 16.19 -29.15 11.31
CA GLU A 393 15.13 -28.14 11.22
C GLU A 393 15.69 -26.72 11.38
N ASP A 394 16.70 -26.55 12.23
CA ASP A 394 17.25 -25.24 12.58
C ASP A 394 18.00 -24.64 11.40
N ALA A 395 18.76 -25.45 10.64
CA ALA A 395 19.39 -25.02 9.39
C ALA A 395 18.35 -24.58 8.35
N CYS A 396 17.23 -25.31 8.22
CA CYS A 396 16.15 -24.93 7.31
C CYS A 396 15.48 -23.61 7.76
N ALA A 397 15.15 -23.49 9.05
CA ALA A 397 14.55 -22.28 9.61
C ALA A 397 15.46 -21.05 9.42
N ARG A 398 16.76 -21.15 9.73
CA ARG A 398 17.72 -20.04 9.53
C ARG A 398 17.79 -19.59 8.06
N ARG A 399 17.71 -20.53 7.12
CA ARG A 399 17.68 -20.20 5.69
C ARG A 399 16.38 -19.47 5.28
N ILE A 400 15.24 -19.91 5.80
CA ILE A 400 13.95 -19.24 5.59
C ILE A 400 13.99 -17.83 6.18
N ILE A 401 14.39 -17.69 7.45
CA ILE A 401 14.50 -16.42 8.16
C ILE A 401 15.43 -15.45 7.42
N GLY A 402 16.63 -15.90 7.05
CA GLY A 402 17.58 -15.06 6.33
C GLY A 402 17.08 -14.61 4.96
N THR A 403 16.27 -15.42 4.28
CA THR A 403 15.67 -15.03 2.99
C THR A 403 14.51 -14.07 3.18
N LEU A 404 13.61 -14.35 4.13
CA LEU A 404 12.51 -13.44 4.48
C LEU A 404 13.03 -12.07 4.91
N ALA A 405 14.02 -12.02 5.80
CA ALA A 405 14.62 -10.78 6.25
C ALA A 405 15.25 -10.03 5.07
N ARG A 406 15.93 -10.71 4.14
CA ARG A 406 16.56 -10.07 2.98
C ARG A 406 15.54 -9.48 2.00
N SER A 407 14.38 -10.12 1.87
CA SER A 407 13.29 -9.60 1.03
C SER A 407 12.46 -8.53 1.72
N ALA A 408 12.40 -8.52 3.05
CA ALA A 408 11.57 -7.61 3.84
C ALA A 408 12.32 -6.33 4.27
N PHE A 409 13.57 -6.46 4.69
CA PHE A 409 14.32 -5.35 5.29
C PHE A 409 14.89 -4.44 4.21
N ARG A 410 14.79 -3.13 4.45
CA ARG A 410 15.24 -2.08 3.53
C ARG A 410 16.71 -1.71 3.66
N ARG A 411 17.48 -2.59 4.31
CA ARG A 411 18.93 -2.51 4.46
C ARG A 411 19.56 -3.90 4.35
N PRO A 412 20.90 -4.00 4.17
CA PRO A 412 21.59 -5.27 4.26
C PRO A 412 21.31 -5.98 5.60
N VAL A 413 20.98 -7.28 5.51
CA VAL A 413 20.71 -8.15 6.66
C VAL A 413 22.01 -8.66 7.26
N THR A 414 22.12 -8.56 8.58
CA THR A 414 23.26 -9.04 9.37
C THR A 414 22.98 -10.40 10.00
N ALA A 415 24.03 -11.09 10.48
CA ALA A 415 23.86 -12.32 11.24
C ALA A 415 23.06 -12.10 12.54
N GLY A 416 23.25 -10.96 13.20
CA GLY A 416 22.52 -10.59 14.41
C GLY A 416 21.02 -10.44 14.19
N ASP A 417 20.61 -9.90 13.02
CA ASP A 417 19.19 -9.82 12.65
C ASP A 417 18.54 -11.20 12.56
N VAL A 418 19.26 -12.15 11.95
CA VAL A 418 18.80 -13.54 11.81
C VAL A 418 18.74 -14.22 13.18
N ASP A 419 19.70 -14.00 14.06
CA ASP A 419 19.72 -14.59 15.41
C ASP A 419 18.57 -14.09 16.28
N VAL A 420 18.24 -12.79 16.22
CA VAL A 420 17.09 -12.23 16.94
C VAL A 420 15.79 -12.87 16.46
N LEU A 421 15.58 -12.94 15.13
CA LEU A 421 14.40 -13.59 14.55
C LEU A 421 14.35 -15.09 14.87
N PHE A 422 15.50 -15.76 14.91
CA PHE A 422 15.60 -17.17 15.26
C PHE A 422 15.18 -17.45 16.71
N GLY A 423 15.45 -16.54 17.65
CA GLY A 423 14.95 -16.65 19.02
C GLY A 423 13.42 -16.68 19.11
N PHE A 424 12.72 -15.89 18.29
CA PHE A 424 11.26 -15.94 18.19
C PHE A 424 10.76 -17.25 17.58
N TYR A 425 11.48 -17.76 16.57
CA TYR A 425 11.21 -19.08 16.01
C TYR A 425 11.30 -20.17 17.09
N GLU A 426 12.39 -20.23 17.85
CA GLU A 426 12.59 -21.25 18.88
C GLU A 426 11.50 -21.19 19.96
N ALA A 427 11.18 -19.98 20.43
CA ALA A 427 10.16 -19.77 21.45
C ALA A 427 8.80 -20.32 21.02
N ARG A 428 8.36 -20.04 19.78
CA ARG A 428 7.05 -20.48 19.30
C ARG A 428 7.03 -21.92 18.78
N ARG A 429 8.16 -22.40 18.26
CA ARG A 429 8.35 -23.80 17.84
C ARG A 429 8.11 -24.77 19.00
N ALA A 430 8.57 -24.44 20.20
CA ALA A 430 8.39 -25.29 21.39
C ALA A 430 6.91 -25.58 21.72
N GLU A 431 5.99 -24.69 21.33
CA GLU A 431 4.56 -24.80 21.64
C GLU A 431 3.74 -25.33 20.46
N GLY A 432 4.12 -24.98 19.23
CA GLY A 432 3.30 -25.21 18.03
C GLY A 432 4.01 -25.86 16.85
N GLY A 433 5.26 -26.32 17.02
CA GLY A 433 6.06 -26.94 15.97
C GLY A 433 6.64 -25.96 14.95
N PHE A 434 7.22 -26.50 13.88
CA PHE A 434 7.99 -25.75 12.88
C PHE A 434 7.20 -24.56 12.27
N ASP A 435 6.00 -24.81 11.76
CA ASP A 435 5.16 -23.80 11.11
C ASP A 435 4.78 -22.66 12.07
N ALA A 436 4.50 -22.98 13.34
CA ALA A 436 4.21 -21.95 14.35
C ALA A 436 5.45 -21.09 14.66
N GLY A 437 6.64 -21.69 14.64
CA GLY A 437 7.91 -20.97 14.74
C GLY A 437 8.09 -19.99 13.58
N ILE A 438 7.89 -20.44 12.33
CA ILE A 438 8.00 -19.58 11.15
C ILE A 438 6.91 -18.50 11.14
N GLN A 439 5.70 -18.80 11.59
CA GLN A 439 4.64 -17.81 11.77
C GLN A 439 5.07 -16.67 12.70
N ALA A 440 5.71 -16.98 13.83
CA ALA A 440 6.22 -15.96 14.76
C ALA A 440 7.30 -15.07 14.14
N VAL A 441 8.16 -15.64 13.28
CA VAL A 441 9.13 -14.88 12.50
C VAL A 441 8.42 -13.91 11.56
N VAL A 442 7.43 -14.38 10.79
CA VAL A 442 6.66 -13.51 9.87
C VAL A 442 5.94 -12.41 10.65
N GLU A 443 5.30 -12.72 11.79
CA GLU A 443 4.69 -11.72 12.68
C GLU A 443 5.72 -10.66 13.10
N ARG A 444 6.94 -11.07 13.49
CA ARG A 444 7.99 -10.14 13.94
C ARG A 444 8.58 -9.30 12.80
N VAL A 445 8.76 -9.88 11.61
CA VAL A 445 9.28 -9.18 10.42
C VAL A 445 8.31 -8.08 9.99
N LEU A 446 7.01 -8.36 10.00
CA LEU A 446 5.99 -7.40 9.54
C LEU A 446 5.79 -6.18 10.46
N VAL A 447 6.37 -6.19 11.65
CA VAL A 447 6.37 -5.05 12.58
C VAL A 447 7.77 -4.51 12.85
N ASP A 448 8.78 -5.02 12.14
CA ASP A 448 10.14 -4.57 12.34
C ASP A 448 10.34 -3.15 11.77
N PRO A 449 11.09 -2.27 12.45
CA PRO A 449 11.39 -0.95 11.91
C PRO A 449 12.02 -1.00 10.51
N GLU A 450 12.85 -2.00 10.22
CA GLU A 450 13.47 -2.18 8.89
C GLU A 450 12.46 -2.59 7.81
N PHE A 451 11.29 -3.06 8.22
CA PHE A 451 10.14 -3.32 7.34
C PHE A 451 9.14 -2.17 7.31
N LEU A 452 8.90 -1.48 8.41
CA LEU A 452 7.87 -0.42 8.51
C LEU A 452 8.36 0.94 8.02
N PHE A 453 9.66 1.19 8.00
CA PHE A 453 10.21 2.49 7.64
C PHE A 453 11.18 2.40 6.45
N ARG A 454 11.15 3.43 5.61
CA ARG A 454 12.18 3.72 4.61
C ARG A 454 13.06 4.80 5.22
N VAL A 455 14.27 4.40 5.59
CA VAL A 455 15.30 5.32 6.10
C VAL A 455 16.31 5.51 4.97
N PRO A 456 16.40 6.71 4.36
CA PRO A 456 17.41 6.97 3.36
C PRO A 456 18.77 6.99 4.03
N LEU A 457 19.66 6.11 3.59
CA LEU A 457 21.05 6.12 4.04
C LEU A 457 21.83 7.08 3.17
N PRO A 458 22.71 7.93 3.74
CA PRO A 458 23.63 8.71 2.94
C PRO A 458 24.54 7.77 2.13
N PRO A 459 25.01 8.17 0.94
CA PRO A 459 26.03 7.43 0.20
C PRO A 459 27.27 7.18 1.08
N GLU A 460 27.94 6.04 0.90
CA GLU A 460 29.15 5.67 1.69
C GLU A 460 30.27 6.72 1.60
N ASP A 461 30.26 7.54 0.55
CA ASP A 461 31.26 8.58 0.27
C ASP A 461 30.85 9.97 0.79
N ALA A 462 29.69 10.10 1.47
CA ALA A 462 29.25 11.35 2.06
C ALA A 462 29.98 11.58 3.40
N ASP A 463 31.17 12.16 3.31
CA ASP A 463 31.98 12.59 4.45
C ASP A 463 31.32 13.79 5.16
N THR A 464 30.26 13.57 5.95
CA THR A 464 30.02 14.22 7.26
C THR A 464 28.67 13.85 7.87
N PRO A 465 28.65 13.40 9.14
CA PRO A 465 27.48 13.60 9.98
C PRO A 465 27.50 15.06 10.46
N VAL A 466 26.79 15.95 9.76
CA VAL A 466 26.45 17.25 10.33
C VAL A 466 25.38 16.97 11.39
N TYR A 467 25.69 17.16 12.66
CA TYR A 467 24.73 17.02 13.76
C TYR A 467 23.83 18.25 13.84
#